data_AF-A0A3D1X369-F1
#
_entry.id   AF-A0A3D1X369-F1
#
_cell.length_a   1.000
_cell.length_b   1.000
_cell.length_c   1.000
_cell.angle_alpha   90.00
_cell.angle_beta   90.00
_cell.angle_gamma   90.00
#
_symmetry.space_group_name_H-M   'P 1'
#
loop_
_entity.id
_entity.type
_entity.pdbx_description
1 polymer ?
#
loop_
_entity_poly.entity_id
_entity_poly.type
_entity_poly.pdbx_seq_one_letter_code
_entity_poly.pdbx_strand_id
1 'polypeptide(L)' 'MDQKRFEYLQRIEEHAAETGWVAPLTKEDKEYFAHLRQVCKRYNINMSKATRLEYDFVIRVAESEFYLQRA' A
#
# COMPACT_ATOMS: atom_id res chain seq x y z
N MET A 1 -5.10 -14.28 -12.93
CA MET A 1 -6.00 -13.12 -13.13
C MET A 1 -6.19 -12.95 -14.62
N ASP A 2 -7.42 -12.88 -15.11
CA ASP A 2 -7.67 -12.74 -16.54
C ASP A 2 -7.31 -11.34 -17.03
N GLN A 3 -6.65 -11.23 -18.19
CA GLN A 3 -6.20 -9.97 -18.77
C GLN A 3 -7.35 -8.96 -18.93
N LYS A 4 -8.51 -9.44 -19.40
CA LYS A 4 -9.73 -8.62 -19.56
C LYS A 4 -10.23 -8.04 -18.24
N ARG A 5 -10.08 -8.79 -17.14
CA ARG A 5 -10.48 -8.34 -15.80
C ARG A 5 -9.55 -7.28 -15.27
N PHE A 6 -8.25 -7.38 -15.56
CA PHE A 6 -7.27 -6.37 -15.18
C PHE A 6 -7.56 -5.02 -15.88
N GLU A 7 -7.76 -5.04 -17.20
CA GLU A 7 -8.08 -3.84 -17.98
C GLU A 7 -9.38 -3.17 -17.52
N TYR A 8 -10.39 -3.97 -17.16
CA TYR A 8 -11.64 -3.45 -16.60
C TYR A 8 -11.43 -2.71 -15.28
N LEU A 9 -10.65 -3.29 -14.37
CA LEU A 9 -10.36 -2.67 -13.07
C LEU A 9 -9.53 -1.38 -13.23
N GLN A 10 -8.57 -1.37 -14.14
CA GLN A 10 -7.76 -0.20 -14.42
C GLN A 10 -8.62 0.98 -14.90
N ARG A 11 -9.59 0.74 -15.79
CA ARG A 11 -10.53 1.78 -16.24
C ARG A 11 -11.40 2.34 -15.11
N ILE A 12 -11.78 1.51 -14.15
CA ILE A 12 -12.54 1.97 -12.97
C ILE A 12 -11.67 2.87 -12.10
N GLU A 13 -10.42 2.49 -11.84
CA GLU A 13 -9.49 3.31 -11.05
C GLU A 13 -9.24 4.67 -11.72
N GLU A 14 -9.03 4.69 -13.03
CA GLU A 14 -8.86 5.93 -13.82
C GLU A 14 -10.10 6.83 -13.70
N HIS A 15 -11.30 6.29 -13.90
CA HIS A 15 -12.54 7.05 -13.78
C HIS A 15 -12.80 7.55 -12.35
N ALA A 16 -12.48 6.74 -11.34
CA ALA A 16 -12.60 7.12 -9.93
C ALA A 16 -11.62 8.25 -9.56
N ALA A 17 -10.43 8.26 -10.17
CA ALA A 17 -9.45 9.32 -9.99
C ALA A 17 -9.90 10.64 -10.65
N GLU A 18 -10.43 10.59 -11.88
CA GLU A 18 -10.96 11.77 -12.58
C GLU A 18 -12.13 12.42 -11.82
N THR A 19 -12.99 11.60 -11.24
CA THR A 19 -14.16 12.06 -10.47
C THR A 19 -13.81 12.45 -9.02
N GLY A 20 -12.55 12.27 -8.61
CA GLY A 20 -12.06 12.61 -7.27
C GLY A 20 -12.49 11.67 -6.15
N TRP A 21 -13.09 10.52 -6.47
CA TRP A 21 -13.50 9.51 -5.50
C TRP A 21 -12.31 8.74 -4.90
N VAL A 22 -11.22 8.60 -5.66
CA VAL A 22 -10.01 7.92 -5.23
C VAL A 22 -8.81 8.77 -5.62
N ALA A 23 -7.87 8.97 -4.70
CA ALA A 23 -6.59 9.60 -5.06
C ALA A 23 -5.76 8.62 -5.91
N PRO A 24 -5.25 9.02 -7.08
CA PRO A 24 -4.41 8.14 -7.89
C PRO A 24 -3.15 7.78 -7.12
N LEU A 25 -2.86 6.48 -6.99
CA LEU A 25 -1.63 6.03 -6.36
C LEU A 25 -0.42 6.44 -7.21
N THR A 26 0.45 7.24 -6.62
CA THR A 26 1.74 7.59 -7.22
C THR A 26 2.65 6.37 -7.27
N LYS A 27 3.77 6.48 -8.00
CA LYS A 27 4.79 5.43 -8.02
C LYS A 27 5.36 5.19 -6.62
N GLU A 28 5.56 6.26 -5.86
CA GLU A 28 6.04 6.22 -4.48
C GLU A 28 5.07 5.49 -3.55
N ASP A 29 3.77 5.74 -3.67
CA ASP A 29 2.76 5.04 -2.87
C ASP A 29 2.82 3.53 -3.12
N LYS A 30 2.96 3.11 -4.38
CA LYS A 30 3.08 1.69 -4.76
C LYS A 30 4.32 1.05 -4.16
N GLU A 31 5.46 1.74 -4.20
CA GLU A 31 6.72 1.29 -3.61
C GLU A 31 6.62 1.20 -2.09
N TYR A 32 6.01 2.20 -1.44
CA TYR A 32 5.76 2.21 0.00
C TYR A 32 4.84 1.04 0.42
N PHE A 33 3.72 0.81 -0.28
CA PHE A 33 2.84 -0.31 0.04
C PHE A 33 3.53 -1.68 -0.13
N ALA A 34 4.39 -1.82 -1.14
CA ALA A 34 5.20 -3.02 -1.30
C ALA A 34 6.15 -3.22 -0.11
N HIS A 35 6.82 -2.15 0.34
CA HIS A 35 7.70 -2.18 1.50
C HIS A 35 6.94 -2.48 2.80
N LEU A 36 5.82 -1.79 3.04
CA LEU A 36 4.93 -2.03 4.19
C LEU A 36 4.50 -3.50 4.27
N ARG A 37 4.14 -4.11 3.13
CA ARG A 37 3.77 -5.53 3.07
C ARG A 37 4.95 -6.46 3.42
N GLN A 38 6.17 -6.10 3.03
CA GLN A 38 7.38 -6.84 3.42
C GLN A 38 7.64 -6.74 4.93
N VAL A 39 7.48 -5.56 5.53
CA VAL A 39 7.62 -5.33 6.97
C VAL A 39 6.58 -6.15 7.75
N CYS A 40 5.31 -6.13 7.32
CA CYS A 40 4.26 -6.96 7.90
C CYS A 40 4.65 -8.45 7.90
N LYS A 41 5.17 -8.95 6.76
CA LYS A 41 5.63 -10.33 6.63
C LYS A 41 6.83 -10.64 7.52
N ARG A 42 7.78 -9.71 7.66
CA ARG A 42 8.99 -9.85 8.48
C ARG A 42 8.66 -10.04 9.96
N TYR A 43 7.65 -9.33 10.46
CA TYR A 43 7.20 -9.43 11.85
C TYR A 43 6.01 -10.38 12.05
N ASN A 44 5.58 -11.08 11.00
CA ASN A 44 4.41 -11.97 11.03
C ASN A 44 3.12 -11.30 11.53
N ILE A 45 2.94 -10.01 11.19
CA ILE A 45 1.78 -9.21 11.59
C ILE A 45 0.76 -9.23 10.45
N ASN A 46 -0.47 -9.61 10.79
CA ASN A 46 -1.60 -9.54 9.87
C ASN A 46 -2.39 -8.26 10.11
N MET A 47 -2.29 -7.29 9.18
CA MET A 47 -2.95 -5.98 9.29
C MET A 47 -4.47 -6.06 9.55
N SER A 48 -5.18 -7.08 9.05
CA SER A 48 -6.63 -7.20 9.28
C SER A 48 -7.01 -7.70 10.68
N LYS A 49 -6.04 -8.25 11.43
CA LYS A 49 -6.22 -8.77 12.79
C LYS A 49 -5.31 -8.08 13.82
N ALA A 50 -4.49 -7.14 13.37
CA ALA A 50 -3.50 -6.47 14.19
C ALA A 50 -4.20 -5.66 15.28
N THR A 51 -3.65 -5.74 16.49
CA THR A 51 -3.96 -4.79 17.55
C THR A 51 -3.48 -3.40 17.14
N ARG A 52 -4.03 -2.36 17.77
CA ARG A 52 -3.59 -0.98 17.53
C ARG A 52 -2.07 -0.81 17.72
N LEU A 53 -1.49 -1.48 18.72
CA LEU A 53 -0.06 -1.43 18.99
C LEU A 53 0.78 -2.06 17.87
N GLU A 54 0.36 -3.21 17.35
CA GLU A 54 1.04 -3.87 16.22
C GLU A 54 0.94 -3.03 14.95
N TYR A 55 -0.22 -2.41 14.72
CA TYR A 55 -0.41 -1.48 13.60
C TYR A 55 0.54 -0.27 13.70
N ASP A 56 0.53 0.42 14.84
CA ASP A 56 1.38 1.60 15.09
C ASP A 56 2.88 1.25 15.05
N PHE A 57 3.24 0.02 15.42
CA PHE A 57 4.60 -0.48 15.31
C PHE A 57 5.02 -0.68 13.84
N VAL A 58 4.22 -1.40 13.06
CA VAL A 58 4.53 -1.70 11.65
C VAL A 58 4.60 -0.44 10.81
N ILE A 59 3.67 0.51 11.00
CA ILE A 59 3.67 1.77 10.28
C ILE A 59 4.94 2.56 10.58
N ARG A 60 5.30 2.76 11.87
CA ARG A 60 6.51 3.51 12.24
C ARG A 60 7.79 2.88 11.72
N VAL A 61 7.88 1.55 11.75
CA VAL A 61 9.05 0.84 11.20
C VAL A 61 9.11 1.01 9.69
N ALA A 62 7.99 0.83 8.98
CA ALA A 62 7.95 0.96 7.54
C ALA A 62 8.27 2.39 7.08
N GLU A 63 7.71 3.42 7.74
CA GLU A 63 8.00 4.82 7.42
C GLU A 63 9.47 5.16 7.69
N SER A 64 9.99 4.79 8.87
CA SER A 64 11.38 5.04 9.23
C SER A 64 12.34 4.40 8.23
N GLU A 65 12.19 3.10 7.94
CA GLU A 65 13.05 2.38 7.00
C GLU A 65 12.93 2.91 5.57
N PHE A 66 11.71 3.18 5.09
CA PHE A 66 11.47 3.63 3.73
C PHE A 66 12.04 5.02 3.46
N TYR A 67 11.83 5.98 4.37
CA TYR A 67 12.33 7.35 4.18
C TYR A 67 13.83 7.47 4.47
N LEU A 68 14.39 6.68 5.40
CA LEU A 68 15.85 6.64 5.62
C LEU A 68 16.61 6.10 4.41
N GLN A 69 16.03 5.18 3.63
CA GLN A 69 16.65 4.67 2.40
C GLN A 69 16.66 5.68 1.25
N ARG A 70 15.88 6.76 1.35
CA ARG A 70 15.71 7.78 0.30
C ARG A 70 16.36 9.12 0.63
N ALA A 71 16.89 9.28 1.85
CA ALA A 71 17.70 10.42 2.29
C ALA A 71 19.18 10.19 1.99
#